data_AF-A0A3E2CMD6-F1
#
_entry.id   AF-A0A3E2CMD6-F1
#
_cell.length_a   1.000
_cell.length_b   1.000
_cell.length_c   1.000
_cell.angle_alpha   90.00
_cell.angle_beta   90.00
_cell.angle_gamma   90.00
#
_symmetry.space_group_name_H-M   'P 1'
#
loop_
_entity.id
_entity.type
_entity.pdbx_description
1 polymer ?
#
loop_
_entity_poly.entity_id
_entity_poly.type
_entity_poly.pdbx_seq_one_letter_code
_entity_poly.pdbx_strand_id
1 'polypeptide(L)'
;METYLGKHTNFSCANKLRNLMKQKNIRKMLALFTSAVLVPSVLCSQIAMGSVDKLTGYYYKKSNTVEWLSEKIARLRLGPVTDKWEGRKNSIFCMESSVFIDYKGNIKQMNGEDYRIAANIIKTHNNNDDDLTQAALAFMIHNHFDINQDRWKEAVENGFVDVETETLRNKADKLWQQGVKETPVKAVLKNDYTKGKRIGVMHISLQNSNGDSLGGVPIKVKSSNNLIKFANGSESFEGKSKKEGLDITWNALDAGNARIEVSFNAPKAERLFSPDGQDVIRSFENTWYPQDFSFGVEKTFQPLLKSKISKHELRAGEQVDSTVTSSVAGNDSWPENVRLRAQGYYFVGSAEDILHIQQRNSGESAKEYLNRMRSMPNLRQVAAAKANFSNSGETITAVAKRANGDITSSDLDKAEAYKVNDLEAGLFGTWVWIISRDSQNKSDREFLKDDVVQLFGSTDTTAVHQATVSS
;
A
#
# COMPACT_ATOMS: atom_id res chain seq x y z
N MET A 1 9.77 21.54 7.76
CA MET A 1 10.57 22.46 8.58
C MET A 1 9.77 23.75 8.68
N GLU A 2 8.86 23.81 9.65
CA GLU A 2 8.11 25.03 10.00
C GLU A 2 8.57 25.44 11.40
N THR A 3 9.35 26.51 11.46
CA THR A 3 9.78 27.16 12.69
C THR A 3 8.63 28.05 13.20
N TYR A 4 7.96 27.63 14.27
CA TYR A 4 7.05 28.50 15.02
C TYR A 4 7.81 29.14 16.19
N LEU A 5 8.24 30.38 15.97
CA LEU A 5 8.70 31.30 17.00
C LEU A 5 7.49 31.85 17.76
N GLY A 6 7.49 31.69 19.09
CA GLY A 6 6.70 32.53 19.98
C GLY A 6 6.12 31.78 21.17
N LYS A 7 6.76 31.94 22.34
CA LYS A 7 6.12 32.34 23.61
C LYS A 7 7.17 32.35 24.74
N HIS A 8 7.44 33.55 25.25
CA HIS A 8 7.67 33.92 26.66
C HIS A 8 8.19 35.36 26.66
N THR A 9 7.28 36.33 26.65
CA THR A 9 7.61 37.73 26.94
C THR A 9 7.67 37.91 28.46
N ASN A 10 8.85 38.22 28.98
CA ASN A 10 9.08 38.61 30.37
C ASN A 10 8.39 39.94 30.68
N PHE A 11 7.15 39.95 31.16
CA PHE A 11 6.56 41.16 31.72
C PHE A 11 5.52 40.84 32.81
N SER A 12 5.91 41.08 34.08
CA SER A 12 5.04 41.57 35.19
C SER A 12 5.58 41.15 36.58
N CYS A 13 6.75 41.65 36.98
CA CYS A 13 7.15 41.63 38.40
C CYS A 13 7.77 42.97 38.85
N ALA A 14 8.41 43.71 37.94
CA ALA A 14 9.07 44.98 38.23
C ALA A 14 8.14 46.11 38.74
N ASN A 15 6.87 46.15 38.29
CA ASN A 15 5.95 47.26 38.64
C ASN A 15 5.34 47.16 40.05
N LYS A 16 5.30 45.97 40.67
CA LYS A 16 4.79 45.82 42.05
C LYS A 16 5.82 46.18 43.13
N LEU A 17 7.11 46.02 42.84
CA LEU A 17 8.21 46.34 43.76
C LEU A 17 8.48 47.84 43.90
N ARG A 18 8.23 48.65 42.86
CA ARG A 18 8.40 50.12 42.94
C ARG A 18 7.40 50.81 43.88
N ASN A 19 6.21 50.25 44.08
CA ASN A 19 5.19 50.85 44.94
C ASN A 19 5.36 50.53 46.43
N LEU A 20 6.13 49.51 46.79
CA LEU A 20 6.35 49.10 48.19
C LEU A 20 7.56 49.79 48.84
N MET A 21 8.45 50.42 48.07
CA MET A 21 9.65 51.09 48.59
C MET A 21 9.48 52.59 48.91
N LYS A 22 8.25 53.14 48.88
CA LYS A 22 7.99 54.55 49.22
C LYS A 22 7.59 54.82 50.68
N GLN A 23 7.64 53.83 51.57
CA GLN A 23 7.31 54.03 52.99
C GLN A 23 8.30 53.33 53.93
N LYS A 24 9.40 54.00 54.25
CA LYS A 24 9.82 54.37 55.62
C LYS A 24 11.31 54.74 55.66
N ASN A 25 11.56 55.85 56.36
CA ASN A 25 12.82 56.56 56.50
C ASN A 25 13.87 55.80 57.33
N ILE A 26 15.09 55.69 56.77
CA ILE A 26 16.38 56.23 57.25
C ILE A 26 16.58 56.33 58.78
N ARG A 27 17.53 55.54 59.35
CA ARG A 27 18.82 56.02 59.96
C ARG A 27 19.59 54.93 60.76
N LYS A 28 20.90 54.83 60.48
CA LYS A 28 22.05 54.32 61.29
C LYS A 28 22.07 52.78 61.50
N MET A 29 23.09 52.00 61.16
CA MET A 29 24.55 52.18 61.25
C MET A 29 25.27 51.49 60.08
N LEU A 30 26.37 52.11 59.67
CA LEU A 30 27.35 51.69 58.69
C LEU A 30 28.41 50.82 59.39
N ALA A 31 28.64 49.57 58.95
CA ALA A 31 29.94 48.88 58.92
C ALA A 31 29.76 47.37 58.72
N LEU A 32 30.03 46.92 57.47
CA LEU A 32 30.52 45.60 57.02
C LEU A 32 29.92 45.30 55.64
N PHE A 33 30.44 46.01 54.63
CA PHE A 33 30.40 45.53 53.25
C PHE A 33 31.68 44.73 53.03
N THR A 34 31.57 43.41 53.06
CA THR A 34 32.28 42.47 52.17
C THR A 34 31.76 41.07 52.51
N SER A 35 31.35 40.33 51.48
CA SER A 35 30.86 38.94 51.50
C SER A 35 29.55 38.66 52.26
N ALA A 36 28.41 38.83 51.59
CA ALA A 36 27.24 37.95 51.65
C ALA A 36 26.06 38.57 50.87
N VAL A 37 25.19 37.70 50.35
CA VAL A 37 23.84 37.98 49.84
C VAL A 37 23.75 38.40 48.36
N LEU A 38 24.16 37.50 47.46
CA LEU A 38 23.25 37.12 46.37
C LEU A 38 22.42 35.95 46.90
N VAL A 39 21.32 36.26 47.60
CA VAL A 39 20.24 35.30 47.84
C VAL A 39 19.29 35.46 46.65
N PRO A 40 19.23 34.52 45.70
CA PRO A 40 18.07 34.45 44.83
C PRO A 40 16.89 34.12 45.75
N SER A 41 15.89 34.99 45.73
CA SER A 41 14.62 34.90 46.44
C SER A 41 14.10 33.45 46.56
N VAL A 42 14.32 32.85 47.72
CA VAL A 42 13.69 31.59 48.13
C VAL A 42 12.41 31.94 48.89
N LEU A 43 11.28 31.57 48.29
CA LEU A 43 10.01 31.15 48.91
C LEU A 43 9.38 32.07 49.99
N CYS A 44 8.28 32.72 49.61
CA CYS A 44 7.12 32.85 50.50
C CYS A 44 5.97 32.01 49.93
N SER A 45 5.68 30.87 50.55
CA SER A 45 4.31 30.39 50.80
C SER A 45 4.32 29.08 51.58
N GLN A 46 3.54 29.07 52.65
CA GLN A 46 3.37 28.01 53.62
C GLN A 46 2.68 26.75 53.06
N ILE A 47 2.74 25.72 53.91
CA ILE A 47 2.42 24.31 53.75
C ILE A 47 0.90 24.04 53.74
N ALA A 48 0.48 23.08 52.94
CA ALA A 48 -0.62 22.18 53.27
C ALA A 48 -0.11 20.74 53.07
N MET A 49 0.10 20.03 54.19
CA MET A 49 0.41 18.61 54.22
C MET A 49 -0.85 17.83 53.87
N GLY A 50 -0.86 17.23 52.69
CA GLY A 50 -1.66 16.06 52.38
C GLY A 50 -0.68 14.98 51.97
N SER A 51 -0.74 13.83 52.65
CA SER A 51 -0.03 12.60 52.29
C SER A 51 -0.08 12.36 50.78
N VAL A 52 1.01 12.65 50.07
CA VAL A 52 1.14 12.28 48.67
C VAL A 52 1.68 10.86 48.68
N ASP A 53 0.83 9.88 48.36
CA ASP A 53 1.25 8.52 48.04
C ASP A 53 2.53 8.57 47.19
N LYS A 54 3.53 7.73 47.52
CA LYS A 54 4.84 7.73 46.86
C LYS A 54 4.67 7.65 45.33
N LEU A 55 4.81 8.77 44.63
CA LEU A 55 4.69 8.82 43.17
C LEU A 55 5.96 8.26 42.52
N THR A 56 5.81 7.31 41.59
CA THR A 56 6.91 6.54 40.98
C THR A 56 7.94 7.35 40.19
N GLY A 57 9.19 7.43 40.65
CA GLY A 57 10.28 8.15 39.98
C GLY A 57 11.21 8.89 40.94
N TYR A 58 12.07 9.77 40.42
CA TYR A 58 13.09 10.49 41.20
C TYR A 58 12.89 12.00 41.20
N TYR A 59 13.41 12.69 42.22
CA TYR A 59 13.34 14.14 42.31
C TYR A 59 14.56 14.79 41.64
N TYR A 60 14.36 15.98 41.07
CA TYR A 60 15.45 16.80 40.52
C TYR A 60 16.31 17.38 41.65
N LYS A 61 17.63 17.42 41.45
CA LYS A 61 18.56 18.19 42.30
C LYS A 61 18.46 19.68 41.96
N LYS A 62 18.63 20.55 42.97
CA LYS A 62 18.64 22.01 42.76
C LYS A 62 20.00 22.53 42.28
N SER A 63 21.09 21.83 42.60
CA SER A 63 22.43 22.05 42.04
C SER A 63 23.30 20.80 42.24
N ASN A 64 24.22 20.52 41.31
CA ASN A 64 25.27 19.49 41.45
C ASN A 64 26.60 20.02 42.04
N THR A 65 26.79 21.34 42.09
CA THR A 65 28.06 22.00 42.46
C THR A 65 28.04 22.59 43.87
N VAL A 66 26.86 22.75 44.47
CA VAL A 66 26.69 23.34 45.80
C VAL A 66 26.01 22.34 46.72
N GLU A 67 26.77 21.81 47.68
CA GLU A 67 26.37 20.68 48.55
C GLU A 67 25.09 20.94 49.35
N TRP A 68 24.87 22.16 49.87
CA TRP A 68 23.63 22.51 50.59
C TRP A 68 22.42 22.78 49.66
N LEU A 69 22.64 22.85 48.35
CA LEU A 69 21.61 22.90 47.30
C LEU A 69 21.45 21.53 46.61
N SER A 70 22.09 20.46 47.12
CA SER A 70 21.82 19.09 46.68
C SER A 70 20.46 18.57 47.14
N GLU A 71 19.80 19.30 48.05
CA GLU A 71 18.45 19.00 48.54
C GLU A 71 17.40 19.09 47.43
N LYS A 72 16.37 18.24 47.54
CA LYS A 72 15.25 18.13 46.58
C LYS A 72 14.65 19.49 46.22
N ILE A 73 14.41 19.74 44.93
CA ILE A 73 13.42 20.77 44.56
C ILE A 73 12.04 20.21 44.95
N ALA A 74 11.52 20.63 46.10
CA ALA A 74 10.19 20.23 46.53
C ALA A 74 9.19 20.54 45.41
N ARG A 75 8.56 19.49 44.85
CA ARG A 75 7.50 19.46 43.81
C ARG A 75 7.92 19.21 42.35
N LEU A 76 9.21 19.07 42.01
CA LEU A 76 9.63 18.67 40.65
C LEU A 76 10.17 17.23 40.66
N ARG A 77 9.56 16.35 39.86
CA ARG A 77 9.86 14.92 39.83
C ARG A 77 9.97 14.43 38.39
N LEU A 78 10.96 13.60 38.11
CA LEU A 78 11.16 12.88 36.86
C LEU A 78 10.41 11.54 36.94
N GLY A 79 9.28 11.47 36.24
CA GLY A 79 8.40 10.29 36.22
C GLY A 79 7.05 10.62 35.61
N PRO A 80 6.12 9.65 35.55
CA PRO A 80 4.80 9.83 34.94
C PRO A 80 3.94 10.78 35.76
N VAL A 81 3.26 11.73 35.11
CA VAL A 81 2.31 12.60 35.81
C VAL A 81 1.05 11.84 36.21
N THR A 82 0.38 12.30 37.27
CA THR A 82 -0.86 11.70 37.75
C THR A 82 -1.94 11.78 36.66
N ASP A 83 -2.61 10.68 36.37
CA ASP A 83 -3.75 10.74 35.46
C ASP A 83 -4.97 11.35 36.15
N LYS A 84 -5.44 12.49 35.64
CA LYS A 84 -6.71 13.12 36.03
C LYS A 84 -7.86 12.84 35.06
N TRP A 85 -7.58 12.17 33.94
CA TRP A 85 -8.58 11.89 32.92
C TRP A 85 -9.31 10.59 33.19
N GLU A 86 -8.64 9.49 33.62
CA GLU A 86 -9.31 8.20 33.83
C GLU A 86 -8.65 7.28 34.89
N GLY A 87 -7.75 7.80 35.73
CA GLY A 87 -7.07 7.02 36.78
C GLY A 87 -6.09 5.96 36.25
N ARG A 88 -5.64 6.08 35.00
CA ARG A 88 -4.69 5.17 34.33
C ARG A 88 -3.28 5.43 34.84
N LYS A 89 -2.61 4.39 35.35
CA LYS A 89 -1.24 4.49 35.86
C LYS A 89 -0.23 4.69 34.72
N ASN A 90 0.83 5.44 35.03
CA ASN A 90 2.08 5.54 34.28
C ASN A 90 1.97 5.69 32.75
N SER A 91 0.96 6.44 32.29
CA SER A 91 0.59 6.55 30.87
C SER A 91 0.78 7.96 30.29
N ILE A 92 1.24 8.91 31.09
CA ILE A 92 1.34 10.33 30.73
C ILE A 92 2.69 10.87 31.21
N PHE A 93 3.41 11.55 30.32
CA PHE A 93 4.75 12.06 30.58
C PHE A 93 4.90 13.51 30.13
N CYS A 94 5.64 14.26 30.93
CA CYS A 94 6.01 15.65 30.69
C CYS A 94 6.85 15.82 29.43
N MET A 95 6.59 16.88 28.65
CA MET A 95 7.43 17.33 27.53
C MET A 95 8.10 18.68 27.80
N GLU A 96 8.06 19.17 29.03
CA GLU A 96 8.70 20.44 29.40
C GLU A 96 9.28 20.35 30.81
N SER A 97 10.60 20.33 30.92
CA SER A 97 11.25 20.27 32.22
C SER A 97 10.87 21.49 33.07
N SER A 98 10.54 21.24 34.34
CA SER A 98 10.24 22.27 35.35
C SER A 98 9.04 23.20 35.07
N VAL A 99 8.09 22.78 34.22
CA VAL A 99 6.79 23.43 34.04
C VAL A 99 5.72 22.59 34.78
N PHE A 100 4.75 23.24 35.42
CA PHE A 100 3.67 22.52 36.11
C PHE A 100 2.56 22.13 35.13
N ILE A 101 2.07 20.90 35.27
CA ILE A 101 0.88 20.45 34.55
C ILE A 101 -0.39 21.12 35.09
N ASP A 102 -1.18 21.67 34.17
CA ASP A 102 -2.47 22.31 34.48
C ASP A 102 -3.68 21.59 33.87
N TYR A 103 -3.43 20.54 33.06
CA TYR A 103 -4.43 19.72 32.36
C TYR A 103 -5.36 20.51 31.42
N LYS A 104 -4.97 21.73 31.03
CA LYS A 104 -5.74 22.58 30.11
C LYS A 104 -5.17 22.50 28.70
N GLY A 105 -6.02 22.77 27.72
CA GLY A 105 -5.63 22.86 26.33
C GLY A 105 -6.20 21.74 25.45
N ASN A 106 -5.63 21.59 24.26
CA ASN A 106 -6.17 20.72 23.22
C ASN A 106 -5.34 19.44 23.10
N ILE A 107 -6.01 18.29 23.07
CA ILE A 107 -5.37 17.01 22.79
C ILE A 107 -5.42 16.76 21.28
N LYS A 108 -4.28 16.37 20.70
CA LYS A 108 -4.21 15.95 19.30
C LYS A 108 -3.47 14.62 19.18
N GLN A 109 -3.89 13.80 18.22
CA GLN A 109 -3.12 12.63 17.82
C GLN A 109 -1.85 13.06 17.10
N MET A 110 -0.75 12.41 17.42
CA MET A 110 0.55 12.65 16.80
C MET A 110 0.92 11.42 15.95
N ASN A 111 1.24 11.64 14.67
CA ASN A 111 1.51 10.55 13.72
C ASN A 111 3.00 10.36 13.40
N GLY A 112 3.87 11.24 13.92
CA GLY A 112 5.31 11.16 13.72
C GLY A 112 5.90 9.86 14.27
N GLU A 113 6.99 9.40 13.67
CA GLU A 113 7.63 8.13 14.02
C GLU A 113 8.05 8.07 15.49
N ASP A 114 8.78 9.09 15.96
CA ASP A 114 9.21 9.19 17.36
C ASP A 114 8.02 9.14 18.32
N TYR A 115 6.93 9.85 18.02
CA TYR A 115 5.71 9.83 18.84
C TYR A 115 5.12 8.41 18.93
N ARG A 116 5.16 7.64 17.85
CA ARG A 116 4.67 6.26 17.81
C ARG A 116 5.56 5.32 18.61
N ILE A 117 6.89 5.51 18.52
CA ILE A 117 7.86 4.77 19.34
C ILE A 117 7.60 5.06 20.83
N ALA A 118 7.50 6.33 21.19
CA ALA A 118 7.18 6.75 22.55
C ALA A 118 5.85 6.15 23.03
N ALA A 119 4.79 6.20 22.21
CA ALA A 119 3.50 5.64 22.57
C ALA A 119 3.53 4.12 22.76
N ASN A 120 4.36 3.40 22.00
CA ASN A 120 4.58 1.97 22.18
C ASN A 120 5.28 1.68 23.52
N ILE A 121 6.38 2.39 23.81
CA ILE A 121 7.11 2.24 25.08
C ILE A 121 6.22 2.57 26.28
N ILE A 122 5.49 3.70 26.23
CA ILE A 122 4.56 4.12 27.29
C ILE A 122 3.52 3.02 27.53
N LYS A 123 2.89 2.51 26.46
CA LYS A 123 1.84 1.51 26.59
C LYS A 123 2.38 0.16 27.09
N THR A 124 3.58 -0.25 26.69
CA THR A 124 4.24 -1.47 27.16
C THR A 124 4.57 -1.42 28.66
N HIS A 125 4.87 -0.23 29.20
CA HIS A 125 5.31 -0.06 30.59
C HIS A 125 4.29 0.63 31.51
N ASN A 126 3.04 0.82 31.09
CA ASN A 126 2.03 1.55 31.87
C ASN A 126 1.64 0.87 33.20
N ASN A 127 1.84 -0.44 33.32
CA ASN A 127 1.59 -1.21 34.54
C ASN A 127 2.85 -1.42 35.40
N ASN A 128 4.00 -0.85 35.01
CA ASN A 128 5.25 -0.99 35.74
C ASN A 128 5.38 0.12 36.80
N ASP A 129 5.48 -0.24 38.08
CA ASP A 129 5.62 0.71 39.20
C ASP A 129 7.09 0.87 39.68
N ASP A 130 8.08 0.39 38.92
CA ASP A 130 9.53 0.57 39.20
C ASP A 130 9.98 2.03 38.98
N ASP A 131 10.47 2.66 40.06
CA ASP A 131 10.95 4.05 40.08
C ASP A 131 11.98 4.31 38.97
N LEU A 132 12.94 3.39 38.79
CA LEU A 132 14.00 3.54 37.80
C LEU A 132 13.48 3.45 36.36
N THR A 133 12.60 2.51 36.06
CA THR A 133 12.01 2.37 34.74
C THR A 133 11.17 3.59 34.39
N GLN A 134 10.29 4.02 35.29
CA GLN A 134 9.40 5.15 35.03
C GLN A 134 10.14 6.49 34.92
N ALA A 135 11.19 6.70 35.72
CA ALA A 135 12.06 7.86 35.57
C ALA A 135 12.88 7.81 34.27
N ALA A 136 13.36 6.64 33.85
CA ALA A 136 14.07 6.48 32.58
C ALA A 136 13.13 6.73 31.37
N LEU A 137 11.87 6.31 31.43
CA LEU A 137 10.85 6.67 30.43
C LEU A 137 10.67 8.18 30.36
N ALA A 138 10.52 8.87 31.49
CA ALA A 138 10.41 10.33 31.52
C ALA A 138 11.68 11.01 30.97
N PHE A 139 12.86 10.52 31.32
CA PHE A 139 14.14 11.00 30.81
C PHE A 139 14.22 10.88 29.29
N MET A 140 13.82 9.73 28.75
CA MET A 140 13.72 9.47 27.32
C MET A 140 12.74 10.44 26.63
N ILE A 141 11.57 10.67 27.22
CA ILE A 141 10.61 11.64 26.66
C ILE A 141 11.22 13.04 26.61
N HIS A 142 11.88 13.50 27.67
CA HIS A 142 12.55 14.81 27.65
C HIS A 142 13.67 14.88 26.59
N ASN A 143 14.50 13.83 26.47
CA ASN A 143 15.54 13.78 25.43
C ASN A 143 14.99 13.96 24.01
N HIS A 144 13.85 13.34 23.70
CA HIS A 144 13.30 13.36 22.34
C HIS A 144 12.33 14.50 22.08
N PHE A 145 11.68 15.02 23.13
CA PHE A 145 10.50 15.87 22.97
C PHE A 145 10.48 17.11 23.85
N ASP A 146 11.48 17.36 24.70
CA ASP A 146 11.45 18.57 25.55
C ASP A 146 11.40 19.83 24.67
N ILE A 147 10.41 20.69 24.93
CA ILE A 147 10.22 21.95 24.18
C ILE A 147 11.37 22.92 24.47
N ASN A 148 11.96 22.87 25.66
CA ASN A 148 13.11 23.67 26.06
C ASN A 148 14.32 22.76 26.38
N GLN A 149 15.04 22.39 25.33
CA GLN A 149 16.21 21.52 25.41
C GLN A 149 17.34 22.09 26.29
N ASP A 150 17.54 23.41 26.33
CA ASP A 150 18.57 24.03 27.18
C ASP A 150 18.26 23.83 28.65
N ARG A 151 16.99 23.99 29.04
CA ARG A 151 16.53 23.75 30.41
C ARG A 151 16.59 22.28 30.78
N TRP A 152 16.27 21.39 29.86
CA TRP A 152 16.44 19.96 30.08
C TRP A 152 17.91 19.60 30.29
N LYS A 153 18.82 20.16 29.48
CA LYS A 153 20.27 19.96 29.64
C LYS A 153 20.76 20.42 31.01
N GLU A 154 20.33 21.59 31.49
CA GLU A 154 20.64 22.07 32.84
C GLU A 154 20.15 21.08 33.92
N ALA A 155 18.93 20.56 33.78
CA ALA A 155 18.39 19.58 34.72
C ALA A 155 19.19 18.27 34.74
N VAL A 156 19.65 17.81 33.57
CA VAL A 156 20.51 16.62 33.42
C VAL A 156 21.89 16.85 34.05
N GLU A 157 22.48 18.04 33.87
CA GLU A 157 23.76 18.41 34.48
C GLU A 157 23.66 18.46 36.01
N ASN A 158 22.59 19.06 36.54
CA ASN A 158 22.32 19.10 37.98
C ASN A 158 22.02 17.72 38.57
N GLY A 159 21.46 16.81 37.78
CA GLY A 159 21.21 15.42 38.13
C GLY A 159 20.01 15.19 39.04
N PHE A 160 19.93 13.97 39.59
CA PHE A 160 18.74 13.47 40.30
C PHE A 160 19.10 12.92 41.68
N VAL A 161 18.14 12.98 42.59
CA VAL A 161 18.28 12.48 43.97
C VAL A 161 18.21 10.95 43.97
N ASP A 162 19.09 10.30 44.72
CA ASP A 162 19.16 8.84 44.93
C ASP A 162 19.38 8.00 43.66
N VAL A 163 19.79 8.61 42.55
CA VAL A 163 20.15 7.90 41.31
C VAL A 163 21.21 8.68 40.52
N GLU A 164 22.17 7.94 39.98
CA GLU A 164 23.14 8.50 39.04
C GLU A 164 22.49 8.84 37.70
N THR A 165 22.73 10.05 37.19
CA THR A 165 22.21 10.50 35.89
C THR A 165 22.57 9.53 34.76
N GLU A 166 23.78 8.95 34.81
CA GLU A 166 24.25 8.01 33.79
C GLU A 166 23.48 6.68 33.80
N THR A 167 23.00 6.25 34.97
CA THR A 167 22.12 5.07 35.09
C THR A 167 20.76 5.33 34.41
N LEU A 168 20.19 6.51 34.60
CA LEU A 168 18.95 6.91 33.93
C LEU A 168 19.13 7.01 32.42
N ARG A 169 20.20 7.66 31.96
CA ARG A 169 20.53 7.79 30.53
C ARG A 169 20.65 6.44 29.85
N ASN A 170 21.48 5.55 30.40
CA ASN A 170 21.70 4.22 29.82
C ASN A 170 20.41 3.39 29.76
N LYS A 171 19.52 3.51 30.75
CA LYS A 171 18.23 2.81 30.71
C LYS A 171 17.25 3.46 29.73
N ALA A 172 17.20 4.79 29.67
CA ALA A 172 16.41 5.54 28.70
C ALA A 172 16.78 5.17 27.26
N ASP A 173 18.08 5.12 26.96
CA ASP A 173 18.59 4.73 25.64
C ASP A 173 18.22 3.29 25.29
N LYS A 174 18.35 2.35 26.26
CA LYS A 174 17.91 0.95 26.06
C LYS A 174 16.43 0.84 25.76
N LEU A 175 15.59 1.58 26.48
CA LEU A 175 14.14 1.62 26.27
C LEU A 175 13.80 2.18 24.88
N TRP A 176 14.45 3.27 24.47
CA TRP A 176 14.26 3.84 23.15
C TRP A 176 14.67 2.85 22.05
N GLN A 177 15.84 2.24 22.16
CA GLN A 177 16.33 1.25 21.18
C GLN A 177 15.44 0.01 21.10
N GLN A 178 14.85 -0.41 22.22
CA GLN A 178 13.84 -1.47 22.22
C GLN A 178 12.55 -1.01 21.53
N GLY A 179 12.06 0.18 21.84
CA GLY A 179 10.90 0.76 21.17
C GLY A 179 11.09 0.91 19.66
N VAL A 180 12.26 1.36 19.21
CA VAL A 180 12.66 1.41 17.79
C VAL A 180 12.53 0.04 17.13
N LYS A 181 12.91 -1.04 17.82
CA LYS A 181 12.87 -2.40 17.29
C LYS A 181 11.46 -3.00 17.27
N GLU A 182 10.60 -2.62 18.20
CA GLU A 182 9.30 -3.24 18.42
C GLU A 182 8.13 -2.45 17.83
N THR A 183 8.33 -1.17 17.51
CA THR A 183 7.25 -0.31 17.02
C THR A 183 7.06 -0.47 15.52
N PRO A 184 5.87 -0.87 15.04
CA PRO A 184 5.57 -0.81 13.62
C PRO A 184 5.47 0.65 13.17
N VAL A 185 6.25 1.02 12.16
CA VAL A 185 6.26 2.39 11.60
C VAL A 185 5.76 2.42 10.16
N LYS A 186 5.96 1.35 9.40
CA LYS A 186 5.72 1.33 7.95
C LYS A 186 5.14 0.00 7.47
N ALA A 187 4.15 0.05 6.58
CA ALA A 187 3.77 -1.11 5.77
C ALA A 187 4.54 -1.08 4.44
N VAL A 188 4.95 -2.24 3.95
CA VAL A 188 5.53 -2.41 2.63
C VAL A 188 4.67 -3.41 1.88
N LEU A 189 4.32 -3.08 0.64
CA LEU A 189 3.55 -3.92 -0.26
C LEU A 189 4.30 -4.07 -1.57
N LYS A 190 4.56 -5.32 -1.96
CA LYS A 190 5.04 -5.69 -3.30
C LYS A 190 3.96 -6.52 -3.97
N ASN A 191 3.66 -6.23 -5.23
CA ASN A 191 2.71 -7.01 -6.02
C ASN A 191 3.44 -7.82 -7.09
N ASP A 192 3.21 -9.13 -7.10
CA ASP A 192 3.70 -10.04 -8.14
C ASP A 192 2.52 -10.59 -8.95
N TYR A 193 2.62 -10.49 -10.27
CA TYR A 193 1.61 -10.96 -11.21
C TYR A 193 1.79 -12.44 -11.55
N THR A 194 0.75 -13.26 -11.36
CA THR A 194 0.81 -14.71 -11.58
C THR A 194 0.12 -15.16 -12.87
N LYS A 195 -0.92 -14.45 -13.32
CA LYS A 195 -1.61 -14.71 -14.59
C LYS A 195 -1.96 -13.37 -15.25
N GLY A 196 -1.04 -12.87 -16.07
CA GLY A 196 -1.10 -11.51 -16.62
C GLY A 196 -1.38 -10.48 -15.52
N LYS A 197 -2.07 -9.38 -15.84
CA LYS A 197 -2.54 -8.42 -14.83
C LYS A 197 -3.92 -8.77 -14.23
N ARG A 198 -4.40 -10.00 -14.46
CA ARG A 198 -5.69 -10.50 -13.95
C ARG A 198 -5.59 -11.08 -12.55
N ILE A 199 -4.48 -11.75 -12.24
CA ILE A 199 -4.31 -12.46 -10.97
C ILE A 199 -2.89 -12.19 -10.46
N GLY A 200 -2.78 -11.94 -9.16
CA GLY A 200 -1.50 -11.72 -8.51
C GLY A 200 -1.54 -12.01 -7.02
N VAL A 201 -0.40 -11.80 -6.39
CA VAL A 201 -0.19 -11.94 -4.95
C VAL A 201 0.44 -10.65 -4.42
N MET A 202 -0.17 -10.08 -3.39
CA MET A 202 0.43 -8.99 -2.62
C MET A 202 1.25 -9.59 -1.49
N HIS A 203 2.53 -9.24 -1.44
CA HIS A 203 3.45 -9.54 -0.36
C HIS A 203 3.53 -8.33 0.57
N ILE A 204 3.00 -8.47 1.78
CA ILE A 204 2.87 -7.38 2.75
C ILE A 204 3.74 -7.67 3.97
N SER A 205 4.62 -6.73 4.31
CA SER A 205 5.39 -6.77 5.55
C SER A 205 5.20 -5.47 6.34
N LEU A 206 5.11 -5.60 7.66
CA LEU A 206 5.09 -4.45 8.56
C LEU A 206 6.49 -4.28 9.15
N GLN A 207 7.07 -3.09 9.04
CA GLN A 207 8.46 -2.83 9.40
C GLN A 207 8.57 -1.80 10.52
N ASN A 208 9.62 -1.98 11.33
CA ASN A 208 10.09 -0.99 12.29
C ASN A 208 10.99 0.07 11.60
N SER A 209 11.53 1.02 12.38
CA SER A 209 12.39 2.10 11.86
C SER A 209 13.71 1.61 11.25
N ASN A 210 14.19 0.44 11.65
CA ASN A 210 15.40 -0.19 11.10
C ASN A 210 15.11 -0.95 9.79
N GLY A 211 13.84 -1.09 9.41
CA GLY A 211 13.42 -1.91 8.27
C GLY A 211 13.20 -3.39 8.60
N ASP A 212 13.31 -3.81 9.86
CA ASP A 212 13.07 -5.20 10.25
C ASP A 212 11.56 -5.51 10.24
N SER A 213 11.19 -6.68 9.71
CA SER A 213 9.81 -7.14 9.70
C SER A 213 9.30 -7.56 11.08
N LEU A 214 8.09 -7.11 11.41
CA LEU A 214 7.40 -7.36 12.68
C LEU A 214 6.24 -8.34 12.50
N GLY A 215 6.17 -9.33 13.38
CA GLY A 215 5.08 -10.29 13.46
C GLY A 215 4.10 -9.98 14.60
N GLY A 216 2.87 -10.50 14.50
CA GLY A 216 1.87 -10.46 15.56
C GLY A 216 1.02 -9.18 15.63
N VAL A 217 1.28 -8.17 14.78
CA VAL A 217 0.54 -6.91 14.78
C VAL A 217 -0.75 -7.04 13.97
N PRO A 218 -1.94 -6.69 14.50
CA PRO A 218 -3.18 -6.74 13.74
C PRO A 218 -3.12 -5.83 12.50
N ILE A 219 -3.55 -6.36 11.35
CA ILE A 219 -3.53 -5.70 10.05
C ILE A 219 -4.88 -5.88 9.34
N LYS A 220 -5.29 -4.83 8.63
CA LYS A 220 -6.43 -4.81 7.71
C LYS A 220 -5.93 -4.37 6.34
N VAL A 221 -6.38 -5.06 5.30
CA VAL A 221 -6.06 -4.74 3.91
C VAL A 221 -7.37 -4.59 3.18
N LYS A 222 -7.56 -3.50 2.43
CA LYS A 222 -8.81 -3.22 1.72
C LYS A 222 -8.54 -2.75 0.31
N SER A 223 -9.34 -3.24 -0.64
CA SER A 223 -9.49 -2.66 -1.97
C SER A 223 -10.40 -1.43 -1.89
N SER A 224 -9.88 -0.24 -2.16
CA SER A 224 -10.60 1.03 -1.96
C SER A 224 -11.39 1.50 -3.17
N ASN A 225 -11.24 0.85 -4.33
CA ASN A 225 -11.92 1.23 -5.58
C ASN A 225 -12.52 0.04 -6.36
N ASN A 226 -12.69 -1.12 -5.72
CA ASN A 226 -13.39 -2.30 -6.24
C ASN A 226 -12.86 -2.82 -7.59
N LEU A 227 -11.60 -2.53 -7.93
CA LEU A 227 -10.96 -3.08 -9.14
C LEU A 227 -10.40 -4.48 -8.92
N ILE A 228 -10.30 -4.93 -7.68
CA ILE A 228 -9.89 -6.30 -7.32
C ILE A 228 -10.79 -6.87 -6.22
N LYS A 229 -10.83 -8.21 -6.16
CA LYS A 229 -11.30 -8.99 -5.01
C LYS A 229 -10.18 -9.90 -4.50
N PHE A 230 -10.15 -10.18 -3.20
CA PHE A 230 -9.27 -11.19 -2.64
C PHE A 230 -9.77 -12.60 -2.96
N ALA A 231 -8.91 -13.61 -2.83
CA ALA A 231 -9.22 -14.98 -3.24
C ALA A 231 -10.44 -15.59 -2.54
N ASN A 232 -10.77 -15.14 -1.33
CA ASN A 232 -11.99 -15.53 -0.61
C ASN A 232 -13.27 -14.82 -1.12
N GLY A 233 -13.16 -13.99 -2.17
CA GLY A 233 -14.26 -13.18 -2.71
C GLY A 233 -14.50 -11.85 -1.99
N SER A 234 -13.75 -11.55 -0.92
CA SER A 234 -13.90 -10.32 -0.12
C SER A 234 -13.15 -9.13 -0.73
N GLU A 235 -13.61 -7.91 -0.43
CA GLU A 235 -12.89 -6.66 -0.70
C GLU A 235 -11.89 -6.30 0.41
N SER A 236 -11.97 -7.01 1.55
CA SER A 236 -11.12 -6.80 2.72
C SER A 236 -10.53 -8.10 3.28
N PHE A 237 -9.34 -7.99 3.86
CA PHE A 237 -8.67 -9.03 4.62
C PHE A 237 -8.33 -8.49 6.00
N GLU A 238 -8.54 -9.28 7.04
CA GLU A 238 -8.09 -8.98 8.40
C GLU A 238 -7.23 -10.13 8.92
N GLY A 239 -6.12 -9.80 9.59
CA GLY A 239 -5.20 -10.79 10.12
C GLY A 239 -4.16 -10.19 11.05
N LYS A 240 -3.05 -10.90 11.25
CA LYS A 240 -1.87 -10.41 11.97
C LYS A 240 -0.65 -10.49 11.05
N SER A 241 0.23 -9.49 11.12
CA SER A 241 1.51 -9.49 10.41
C SER A 241 2.37 -10.70 10.79
N LYS A 242 3.29 -11.09 9.92
CA LYS A 242 4.29 -12.14 10.14
C LYS A 242 5.68 -11.60 9.83
N LYS A 243 6.72 -12.19 10.44
CA LYS A 243 8.11 -11.75 10.21
C LYS A 243 8.55 -12.04 8.76
N GLU A 244 8.08 -13.14 8.22
CA GLU A 244 8.30 -13.56 6.82
C GLU A 244 7.41 -12.82 5.81
N GLY A 245 6.45 -12.03 6.26
CA GLY A 245 5.46 -11.36 5.40
C GLY A 245 4.12 -12.11 5.29
N LEU A 246 3.12 -11.42 4.76
CA LEU A 246 1.78 -11.93 4.47
C LEU A 246 1.53 -11.91 2.98
N ASP A 247 1.08 -13.04 2.46
CA ASP A 247 0.71 -13.19 1.06
C ASP A 247 -0.81 -13.18 0.91
N ILE A 248 -1.31 -12.25 0.09
CA ILE A 248 -2.75 -12.11 -0.18
C ILE A 248 -2.96 -12.18 -1.69
N THR A 249 -3.56 -13.27 -2.13
CA THR A 249 -3.95 -13.46 -3.53
C THR A 249 -5.17 -12.61 -3.88
N TRP A 250 -5.14 -12.02 -5.06
CA TRP A 250 -6.22 -11.19 -5.60
C TRP A 250 -6.54 -11.49 -7.06
N ASN A 251 -7.75 -11.11 -7.48
CA ASN A 251 -8.24 -11.21 -8.85
C ASN A 251 -8.79 -9.85 -9.30
N ALA A 252 -8.45 -9.43 -10.52
CA ALA A 252 -8.99 -8.25 -11.16
C ALA A 252 -10.49 -8.42 -11.45
N LEU A 253 -11.25 -7.36 -11.16
CA LEU A 253 -12.66 -7.23 -11.51
C LEU A 253 -12.86 -6.35 -12.75
N ASP A 254 -11.92 -5.45 -13.02
CA ASP A 254 -11.91 -4.59 -14.19
C ASP A 254 -10.47 -4.13 -14.51
N ALA A 255 -10.29 -3.33 -15.57
CA ALA A 255 -9.04 -2.69 -15.91
C ALA A 255 -8.88 -1.33 -15.20
N GLY A 256 -7.67 -1.04 -14.72
CA GLY A 256 -7.36 0.26 -14.12
C GLY A 256 -6.20 0.19 -13.12
N ASN A 257 -6.09 1.21 -12.26
CA ASN A 257 -5.12 1.24 -11.17
C ASN A 257 -5.82 0.87 -9.86
N ALA A 258 -5.61 -0.34 -9.36
CA ALA A 258 -6.18 -0.80 -8.10
C ALA A 258 -5.60 0.02 -6.94
N ARG A 259 -6.45 0.45 -6.00
CA ARG A 259 -6.04 1.21 -4.80
C ARG A 259 -6.20 0.33 -3.58
N ILE A 260 -5.11 0.12 -2.84
CA ILE A 260 -5.07 -0.76 -1.67
C ILE A 260 -4.73 0.08 -0.44
N GLU A 261 -5.59 0.04 0.57
CA GLU A 261 -5.29 0.57 1.88
C GLU A 261 -4.79 -0.58 2.77
N VAL A 262 -3.59 -0.44 3.33
CA VAL A 262 -3.07 -1.32 4.38
C VAL A 262 -3.06 -0.54 5.69
N SER A 263 -3.89 -0.96 6.63
CA SER A 263 -4.03 -0.38 7.95
C SER A 263 -3.50 -1.33 9.01
N PHE A 264 -2.69 -0.87 9.96
CA PHE A 264 -2.21 -1.71 11.07
C PHE A 264 -2.50 -1.06 12.43
N ASN A 265 -2.77 -1.90 13.43
CA ASN A 265 -3.16 -1.46 14.76
C ASN A 265 -1.93 -1.29 15.65
N ALA A 266 -1.75 -0.08 16.18
CA ALA A 266 -0.64 0.22 17.08
C ALA A 266 -1.04 1.26 18.12
N PRO A 267 -0.27 1.40 19.22
CA PRO A 267 -0.53 2.42 20.25
C PRO A 267 -0.71 3.82 19.66
N LYS A 268 -1.71 4.54 20.15
CA LYS A 268 -2.05 5.90 19.71
C LYS A 268 -1.25 6.90 20.52
N ALA A 269 -0.40 7.67 19.86
CA ALA A 269 0.30 8.78 20.49
C ALA A 269 -0.60 10.02 20.51
N GLU A 270 -0.73 10.63 21.68
CA GLU A 270 -1.45 11.90 21.84
C GLU A 270 -0.58 12.92 22.56
N ARG A 271 -0.69 14.19 22.15
CA ARG A 271 -0.09 15.32 22.84
C ARG A 271 -1.18 16.27 23.33
N LEU A 272 -1.10 16.66 24.60
CA LEU A 272 -1.80 17.83 25.12
C LEU A 272 -0.96 19.07 24.81
N PHE A 273 -1.57 20.05 24.14
CA PHE A 273 -1.01 21.37 23.91
C PHE A 273 -1.62 22.35 24.91
N SER A 274 -0.89 22.64 25.99
CA SER A 274 -1.34 23.55 27.03
C SER A 274 -1.02 25.01 26.65
N PRO A 275 -1.95 25.95 26.88
CA PRO A 275 -1.71 27.36 26.58
C PRO A 275 -0.76 28.05 27.56
N ASP A 276 -0.79 27.62 28.84
CA ASP A 276 -0.17 28.29 29.99
C ASP A 276 0.54 27.31 30.96
N GLY A 277 0.41 26.01 30.73
CA GLY A 277 0.99 24.94 31.55
C GLY A 277 1.80 23.96 30.71
N GLN A 278 2.09 22.80 31.30
CA GLN A 278 2.96 21.79 30.70
C GLN A 278 2.29 20.97 29.60
N ASP A 279 2.96 20.85 28.46
CA ASP A 279 2.65 19.87 27.43
C ASP A 279 3.00 18.45 27.89
N VAL A 280 2.13 17.50 27.54
CA VAL A 280 2.34 16.09 27.85
C VAL A 280 2.12 15.20 26.64
N ILE A 281 2.88 14.11 26.59
CA ILE A 281 2.62 12.97 25.73
C ILE A 281 1.91 11.88 26.51
N ARG A 282 0.94 11.21 25.88
CA ARG A 282 0.21 10.09 26.47
C ARG A 282 -0.15 9.03 25.43
N SER A 283 -0.35 7.82 25.91
CA SER A 283 -0.79 6.68 25.10
C SER A 283 -1.66 5.75 25.94
N PHE A 284 -2.94 5.63 25.58
CA PHE A 284 -3.91 4.81 26.31
C PHE A 284 -4.48 3.70 25.42
N GLU A 285 -4.97 4.09 24.25
CA GLU A 285 -5.65 3.21 23.31
C GLU A 285 -4.76 2.91 22.10
N ASN A 286 -5.21 1.97 21.27
CA ASN A 286 -4.61 1.77 19.96
C ASN A 286 -5.42 2.53 18.92
N THR A 287 -4.79 2.81 17.78
CA THR A 287 -5.45 3.32 16.58
C THR A 287 -5.00 2.52 15.36
N TRP A 288 -5.73 2.67 14.26
CA TRP A 288 -5.36 2.12 12.97
C TRP A 288 -4.60 3.17 12.17
N TYR A 289 -3.39 2.83 11.74
CA TYR A 289 -2.56 3.68 10.89
C TYR A 289 -2.68 3.21 9.42
N PRO A 290 -3.40 3.94 8.56
CA PRO A 290 -3.57 3.58 7.15
C PRO A 290 -2.36 3.98 6.30
N GLN A 291 -2.07 3.19 5.27
CA GLN A 291 -1.12 3.48 4.20
C GLN A 291 -1.67 3.02 2.86
N ASP A 292 -1.62 3.89 1.85
CA ASP A 292 -2.16 3.64 0.52
C ASP A 292 -1.10 3.14 -0.46
N PHE A 293 -1.48 2.17 -1.27
CA PHE A 293 -0.69 1.58 -2.35
C PHE A 293 -1.51 1.51 -3.63
N SER A 294 -0.84 1.38 -4.78
CA SER A 294 -1.54 1.15 -6.05
C SER A 294 -0.73 0.33 -7.04
N PHE A 295 -1.41 -0.42 -7.89
CA PHE A 295 -0.83 -1.15 -9.02
C PHE A 295 -1.85 -1.37 -10.14
N GLY A 296 -1.36 -1.51 -11.37
CA GLY A 296 -2.21 -1.73 -12.54
C GLY A 296 -2.82 -3.12 -12.60
N VAL A 297 -4.09 -3.21 -12.97
CA VAL A 297 -4.83 -4.46 -13.15
C VAL A 297 -5.58 -4.44 -14.47
N GLU A 298 -5.87 -5.62 -15.02
CA GLU A 298 -6.63 -5.78 -16.26
C GLU A 298 -7.47 -7.06 -16.13
N LYS A 299 -8.80 -6.99 -16.26
CA LYS A 299 -9.70 -8.17 -16.27
C LYS A 299 -9.62 -8.96 -17.58
N THR A 300 -9.21 -8.32 -18.66
CA THR A 300 -9.20 -8.91 -20.00
C THR A 300 -7.91 -9.68 -20.29
N PHE A 301 -7.96 -10.51 -21.33
CA PHE A 301 -6.82 -11.21 -21.93
C PHE A 301 -6.91 -11.11 -23.45
N GLN A 302 -5.79 -11.35 -24.13
CA GLN A 302 -5.72 -11.37 -25.58
C GLN A 302 -5.22 -12.74 -26.05
N PRO A 303 -6.09 -13.57 -26.66
CA PRO A 303 -5.64 -14.80 -27.29
C PRO A 303 -4.89 -14.52 -28.59
N LEU A 304 -4.04 -15.47 -28.96
CA LEU A 304 -3.39 -15.57 -30.25
C LEU A 304 -4.05 -16.68 -31.05
N LEU A 305 -4.17 -16.51 -32.36
CA LEU A 305 -4.73 -17.50 -33.25
C LEU A 305 -3.74 -17.78 -34.39
N LYS A 306 -3.46 -19.06 -34.62
CA LYS A 306 -2.66 -19.52 -35.76
C LYS A 306 -3.39 -20.68 -36.42
N SER A 307 -3.34 -20.75 -37.73
CA SER A 307 -3.81 -21.90 -38.47
C SER A 307 -2.84 -22.27 -39.58
N LYS A 308 -2.91 -23.54 -39.98
CA LYS A 308 -2.16 -24.07 -41.11
C LYS A 308 -3.00 -25.09 -41.88
N ILE A 309 -2.69 -25.27 -43.15
CA ILE A 309 -3.18 -26.38 -43.95
C ILE A 309 -2.09 -27.46 -44.05
N SER A 310 -2.49 -28.72 -44.20
CA SER A 310 -1.55 -29.85 -44.29
C SER A 310 -1.00 -30.07 -45.71
N LYS A 311 -1.74 -29.60 -46.72
CA LYS A 311 -1.38 -29.70 -48.14
C LYS A 311 -1.50 -28.32 -48.79
N HIS A 312 -0.43 -27.87 -49.44
CA HIS A 312 -0.40 -26.61 -50.19
C HIS A 312 -0.68 -26.79 -51.69
N GLU A 313 -0.76 -28.04 -52.16
CA GLU A 313 -1.20 -28.40 -53.50
C GLU A 313 -2.42 -29.31 -53.36
N LEU A 314 -3.57 -28.87 -53.87
CA LEU A 314 -4.84 -29.57 -53.73
C LEU A 314 -5.42 -29.87 -55.11
N ARG A 315 -5.75 -31.13 -55.38
CA ARG A 315 -6.45 -31.55 -56.58
C ARG A 315 -7.96 -31.41 -56.40
N ALA A 316 -8.69 -31.31 -57.52
CA ALA A 316 -10.15 -31.38 -57.47
C ALA A 316 -10.62 -32.66 -56.74
N GLY A 317 -11.64 -32.49 -55.90
CA GLY A 317 -12.15 -33.53 -55.00
C GLY A 317 -11.47 -33.60 -53.62
N GLU A 318 -10.32 -32.95 -53.42
CA GLU A 318 -9.65 -32.88 -52.11
C GLU A 318 -10.27 -31.81 -51.19
N GLN A 319 -10.22 -32.06 -49.89
CA GLN A 319 -10.67 -31.13 -48.85
C GLN A 319 -9.56 -30.17 -48.45
N VAL A 320 -9.94 -29.00 -47.96
CA VAL A 320 -9.01 -27.94 -47.48
C VAL A 320 -9.16 -27.69 -45.99
N ASP A 321 -9.08 -28.75 -45.20
CA ASP A 321 -9.20 -28.65 -43.75
C ASP A 321 -8.06 -27.82 -43.14
N SER A 322 -8.37 -27.10 -42.07
CA SER A 322 -7.44 -26.19 -41.40
C SER A 322 -7.18 -26.65 -39.98
N THR A 323 -5.90 -26.81 -39.63
CA THR A 323 -5.48 -27.05 -38.24
C THR A 323 -5.26 -25.71 -37.56
N VAL A 324 -6.09 -25.40 -36.57
CA VAL A 324 -6.12 -24.10 -35.87
C VAL A 324 -5.71 -24.28 -34.43
N THR A 325 -4.79 -23.45 -33.95
CA THR A 325 -4.31 -23.41 -32.58
C THR A 325 -4.58 -22.04 -31.99
N SER A 326 -5.13 -22.00 -30.76
CA SER A 326 -5.28 -20.78 -29.99
C SER A 326 -4.42 -20.81 -28.74
N SER A 327 -3.74 -19.71 -28.42
CA SER A 327 -2.85 -19.61 -27.25
C SER A 327 -2.91 -18.23 -26.59
N VAL A 328 -2.13 -18.02 -25.53
CA VAL A 328 -1.96 -16.71 -24.88
C VAL A 328 -0.46 -16.42 -24.76
N ALA A 329 -0.05 -15.17 -24.92
CA ALA A 329 1.36 -14.77 -24.88
C ALA A 329 1.88 -14.52 -23.46
N GLY A 330 3.20 -14.66 -23.28
CA GLY A 330 3.91 -14.19 -22.08
C GLY A 330 3.54 -14.94 -20.80
N ASN A 331 3.44 -14.20 -19.68
CA ASN A 331 3.06 -14.74 -18.37
C ASN A 331 1.54 -14.80 -18.17
N ASP A 332 0.77 -14.68 -19.24
CA ASP A 332 -0.67 -14.64 -19.18
C ASP A 332 -1.28 -16.04 -19.42
N SER A 333 -2.49 -16.30 -18.93
CA SER A 333 -3.12 -17.63 -18.98
C SER A 333 -4.56 -17.59 -19.46
N TRP A 334 -5.02 -18.62 -20.15
CA TRP A 334 -6.43 -18.73 -20.48
C TRP A 334 -7.30 -18.64 -19.21
N PRO A 335 -8.29 -17.71 -19.13
CA PRO A 335 -9.12 -17.61 -17.94
C PRO A 335 -9.98 -18.86 -17.75
N GLU A 336 -10.18 -19.25 -16.49
CA GLU A 336 -11.00 -20.41 -16.16
C GLU A 336 -12.45 -20.23 -16.64
N ASN A 337 -13.03 -21.31 -17.17
CA ASN A 337 -14.40 -21.35 -17.69
C ASN A 337 -14.71 -20.45 -18.89
N VAL A 338 -13.70 -19.81 -19.49
CA VAL A 338 -13.88 -19.04 -20.73
C VAL A 338 -13.78 -19.96 -21.93
N ARG A 339 -14.79 -19.90 -22.80
CA ARG A 339 -14.79 -20.63 -24.09
C ARG A 339 -14.84 -19.65 -25.24
N LEU A 340 -13.90 -19.75 -26.16
CA LEU A 340 -13.82 -18.88 -27.33
C LEU A 340 -14.13 -19.62 -28.62
N ARG A 341 -15.02 -19.04 -29.41
CA ARG A 341 -15.44 -19.54 -30.71
C ARG A 341 -14.66 -18.79 -31.80
N ALA A 342 -13.88 -19.52 -32.56
CA ALA A 342 -13.23 -19.02 -33.77
C ALA A 342 -14.02 -19.44 -35.02
N GLN A 343 -14.05 -18.57 -36.01
CA GLN A 343 -14.67 -18.79 -37.30
C GLN A 343 -13.62 -18.63 -38.40
N GLY A 344 -13.54 -19.62 -39.28
CA GLY A 344 -12.66 -19.63 -40.43
C GLY A 344 -13.45 -19.41 -41.71
N TYR A 345 -12.88 -18.68 -42.67
CA TYR A 345 -13.44 -18.44 -43.99
C TYR A 345 -12.37 -18.69 -45.05
N TYR A 346 -12.71 -19.52 -46.04
CA TYR A 346 -11.81 -19.87 -47.14
C TYR A 346 -12.19 -19.10 -48.39
N PHE A 347 -11.23 -18.33 -48.89
CA PHE A 347 -11.37 -17.51 -50.08
C PHE A 347 -10.59 -18.14 -51.24
N VAL A 348 -11.14 -18.06 -52.45
CA VAL A 348 -10.52 -18.52 -53.68
C VAL A 348 -10.44 -17.38 -54.68
N GLY A 349 -9.31 -17.25 -55.38
CA GLY A 349 -9.04 -16.19 -56.35
C GLY A 349 -7.77 -16.45 -57.16
N SER A 350 -7.35 -15.46 -57.95
CA SER A 350 -6.11 -15.56 -58.72
C SER A 350 -4.87 -15.45 -57.82
N ALA A 351 -3.70 -15.74 -58.37
CA ALA A 351 -2.43 -15.54 -57.66
C ALA A 351 -2.25 -14.08 -57.19
N GLU A 352 -2.61 -13.11 -58.03
CA GLU A 352 -2.52 -11.67 -57.74
C GLU A 352 -3.49 -11.23 -56.64
N ASP A 353 -4.60 -11.95 -56.44
CA ASP A 353 -5.56 -11.61 -55.40
C ASP A 353 -5.24 -12.31 -54.05
N ILE A 354 -4.68 -13.52 -54.09
CA ILE A 354 -4.50 -14.37 -52.90
C ILE A 354 -3.11 -14.26 -52.28
N LEU A 355 -2.04 -14.14 -53.07
CA LEU A 355 -0.64 -14.26 -52.59
C LEU A 355 -0.09 -12.97 -51.97
N HIS A 356 -0.98 -12.13 -51.43
CA HIS A 356 -0.64 -10.88 -50.76
C HIS A 356 -1.27 -10.81 -49.38
N ILE A 357 -0.47 -10.50 -48.38
CA ILE A 357 -0.96 -10.34 -47.01
C ILE A 357 -1.81 -9.08 -46.93
N GLN A 358 -3.09 -9.26 -46.58
CA GLN A 358 -3.98 -8.14 -46.32
C GLN A 358 -3.92 -7.79 -44.84
N GLN A 359 -3.28 -6.66 -44.51
CA GLN A 359 -3.18 -6.18 -43.13
C GLN A 359 -4.54 -5.74 -42.59
N ARG A 360 -4.75 -5.88 -41.27
CA ARG A 360 -5.88 -5.31 -40.56
C ARG A 360 -5.65 -3.79 -40.41
N ASN A 361 -6.63 -2.99 -40.79
CA ASN A 361 -6.56 -1.54 -40.62
C ASN A 361 -6.63 -1.18 -39.13
N SER A 362 -6.10 -0.01 -38.76
CA SER A 362 -6.18 0.46 -37.37
C SER A 362 -7.65 0.65 -36.96
N GLY A 363 -8.04 0.03 -35.84
CA GLY A 363 -9.41 0.10 -35.32
C GLY A 363 -10.46 -0.72 -36.07
N GLU A 364 -10.10 -1.40 -37.17
CA GLU A 364 -11.01 -2.26 -37.93
C GLU A 364 -11.39 -3.48 -37.10
N SER A 365 -12.67 -3.77 -36.88
CA SER A 365 -13.12 -5.01 -36.21
C SER A 365 -12.82 -6.25 -37.07
N ALA A 366 -12.84 -7.44 -36.48
CA ALA A 366 -12.70 -8.69 -37.24
C ALA A 366 -13.79 -8.86 -38.30
N LYS A 367 -15.01 -8.36 -38.02
CA LYS A 367 -16.13 -8.42 -38.96
C LYS A 367 -15.93 -7.46 -40.15
N GLU A 368 -15.45 -6.25 -39.89
CA GLU A 368 -15.13 -5.29 -40.95
C GLU A 368 -13.99 -5.79 -41.83
N TYR A 369 -12.95 -6.38 -41.23
CA TYR A 369 -11.86 -7.04 -41.95
C TYR A 369 -12.39 -8.10 -42.93
N LEU A 370 -13.25 -9.01 -42.45
CA LEU A 370 -13.87 -10.04 -43.30
C LEU A 370 -14.74 -9.45 -44.40
N ASN A 371 -15.54 -8.43 -44.10
CA ASN A 371 -16.40 -7.77 -45.09
C ASN A 371 -15.58 -7.09 -46.19
N ARG A 372 -14.43 -6.51 -45.84
CA ARG A 372 -13.49 -5.97 -46.82
C ARG A 372 -12.90 -7.06 -47.71
N MET A 373 -12.51 -8.21 -47.16
CA MET A 373 -12.04 -9.35 -47.97
C MET A 373 -13.13 -9.85 -48.94
N ARG A 374 -14.38 -9.94 -48.49
CA ARG A 374 -15.53 -10.36 -49.32
C ARG A 374 -15.90 -9.35 -50.42
N SER A 375 -15.56 -8.08 -50.22
CA SER A 375 -15.90 -7.00 -51.15
C SER A 375 -14.85 -6.84 -52.25
N MET A 376 -13.74 -7.60 -52.20
CA MET A 376 -12.75 -7.61 -53.28
C MET A 376 -13.33 -8.33 -54.51
N PRO A 377 -13.28 -7.71 -55.70
CA PRO A 377 -14.07 -8.13 -56.86
C PRO A 377 -13.72 -9.54 -57.39
N ASN A 378 -12.49 -9.99 -57.17
CA ASN A 378 -11.97 -11.26 -57.70
C ASN A 378 -11.83 -12.35 -56.63
N LEU A 379 -12.31 -12.10 -55.40
CA LEU A 379 -12.30 -13.07 -54.32
C LEU A 379 -13.67 -13.66 -54.09
N ARG A 380 -13.75 -14.99 -54.00
CA ARG A 380 -14.97 -15.70 -53.63
C ARG A 380 -14.77 -16.42 -52.32
N GLN A 381 -15.63 -16.15 -51.34
CA GLN A 381 -15.75 -17.03 -50.18
C GLN A 381 -16.50 -18.30 -50.60
N VAL A 382 -15.86 -19.45 -50.47
CA VAL A 382 -16.43 -20.74 -50.92
C VAL A 382 -16.65 -21.72 -49.78
N ALA A 383 -15.94 -21.54 -48.66
CA ALA A 383 -16.09 -22.38 -47.48
C ALA A 383 -15.93 -21.59 -46.19
N ALA A 384 -16.40 -22.20 -45.10
CA ALA A 384 -16.24 -21.73 -43.74
C ALA A 384 -16.05 -22.93 -42.81
N ALA A 385 -15.49 -22.66 -41.63
CA ALA A 385 -15.25 -23.65 -40.60
C ALA A 385 -15.34 -23.03 -39.20
N LYS A 386 -15.38 -23.85 -38.16
CA LYS A 386 -15.41 -23.41 -36.76
C LYS A 386 -14.39 -24.17 -35.92
N ALA A 387 -13.85 -23.49 -34.90
CA ALA A 387 -12.98 -24.09 -33.89
C ALA A 387 -13.32 -23.47 -32.53
N ASN A 388 -13.50 -24.30 -31.49
CA ASN A 388 -13.90 -23.84 -30.17
C ASN A 388 -12.82 -24.17 -29.14
N PHE A 389 -12.25 -23.15 -28.52
CA PHE A 389 -11.14 -23.30 -27.58
C PHE A 389 -11.60 -23.07 -26.15
N SER A 390 -11.07 -23.88 -25.24
CA SER A 390 -11.30 -23.80 -23.80
C SER A 390 -10.01 -23.66 -23.00
N ASN A 391 -8.85 -23.84 -23.64
CA ASN A 391 -7.54 -23.76 -23.01
C ASN A 391 -6.49 -23.13 -23.94
N SER A 392 -5.39 -22.64 -23.35
CA SER A 392 -4.22 -22.16 -24.11
C SER A 392 -3.46 -23.34 -24.73
N GLY A 393 -3.07 -23.20 -26.00
CA GLY A 393 -2.33 -24.23 -26.75
C GLY A 393 -3.20 -25.31 -27.39
N GLU A 394 -4.52 -25.25 -27.20
CA GLU A 394 -5.45 -26.20 -27.78
C GLU A 394 -5.45 -26.10 -29.31
N THR A 395 -5.46 -27.25 -29.99
CA THR A 395 -5.38 -27.38 -31.44
C THR A 395 -6.54 -28.19 -31.97
N ILE A 396 -7.20 -27.68 -33.01
CA ILE A 396 -8.43 -28.25 -33.58
C ILE A 396 -8.26 -28.33 -35.10
N THR A 397 -8.54 -29.51 -35.66
CA THR A 397 -8.69 -29.66 -37.12
C THR A 397 -10.12 -29.33 -37.50
N ALA A 398 -10.30 -28.20 -38.15
CA ALA A 398 -11.59 -27.69 -38.58
C ALA A 398 -11.86 -28.10 -40.03
N VAL A 399 -12.99 -28.77 -40.23
CA VAL A 399 -13.41 -29.28 -41.55
C VAL A 399 -14.00 -28.16 -42.40
N ALA A 400 -13.52 -28.03 -43.63
CA ALA A 400 -14.04 -27.06 -44.58
C ALA A 400 -15.46 -27.41 -45.02
N LYS A 401 -16.42 -26.49 -44.88
CA LYS A 401 -17.81 -26.69 -45.32
C LYS A 401 -18.26 -25.60 -46.26
N ARG A 402 -19.06 -25.96 -47.27
CA ARG A 402 -19.56 -25.03 -48.30
C ARG A 402 -20.35 -23.90 -47.65
N ALA A 403 -19.93 -22.67 -47.92
CA ALA A 403 -20.44 -21.50 -47.22
C ALA A 403 -20.09 -20.21 -47.96
N ASN A 404 -21.05 -19.30 -48.08
CA ASN A 404 -20.85 -17.93 -48.57
C ASN A 404 -21.43 -16.92 -47.56
N GLY A 405 -20.79 -15.77 -47.43
CA GLY A 405 -21.17 -14.70 -46.50
C GLY A 405 -20.99 -15.07 -45.03
N ASP A 406 -21.65 -14.31 -44.16
CA ASP A 406 -21.75 -14.62 -42.73
C ASP A 406 -22.65 -15.84 -42.53
N ILE A 407 -22.16 -16.81 -41.76
CA ILE A 407 -22.83 -18.09 -41.53
C ILE A 407 -22.80 -18.42 -40.05
N THR A 408 -23.95 -18.88 -39.54
CA THR A 408 -24.08 -19.25 -38.12
C THR A 408 -23.51 -20.64 -37.86
N SER A 409 -23.23 -20.95 -36.60
CA SER A 409 -22.81 -22.30 -36.21
C SER A 409 -23.81 -23.38 -36.61
N SER A 410 -25.11 -23.07 -36.61
CA SER A 410 -26.16 -24.04 -36.98
C SER A 410 -26.20 -24.31 -38.49
N ASP A 411 -25.96 -23.28 -39.30
CA ASP A 411 -25.89 -23.43 -40.75
C ASP A 411 -24.66 -24.26 -41.14
N LEU A 412 -23.52 -24.01 -40.49
CA LEU A 412 -22.30 -24.81 -40.64
C LEU A 412 -22.52 -26.27 -40.30
N ASP A 413 -23.31 -26.61 -39.27
CA ASP A 413 -23.51 -28.01 -38.89
C ASP A 413 -24.24 -28.82 -39.98
N LYS A 414 -25.12 -28.15 -40.75
CA LYS A 414 -25.89 -28.75 -41.85
C LYS A 414 -25.19 -28.65 -43.21
N ALA A 415 -24.20 -27.79 -43.35
CA ALA A 415 -23.48 -27.59 -44.61
C ALA A 415 -22.65 -28.81 -45.00
N GLU A 416 -22.62 -29.08 -46.31
CA GLU A 416 -21.80 -30.13 -46.91
C GLU A 416 -20.31 -29.78 -46.82
N ALA A 417 -19.46 -30.81 -46.77
CA ALA A 417 -18.03 -30.61 -46.84
C ALA A 417 -17.63 -29.96 -48.18
N TYR A 418 -16.79 -28.93 -48.11
CA TYR A 418 -16.22 -28.32 -49.30
C TYR A 418 -15.06 -29.17 -49.81
N LYS A 419 -15.04 -29.34 -51.12
CA LYS A 419 -13.97 -29.96 -51.89
C LYS A 419 -13.62 -29.03 -53.04
N VAL A 420 -12.33 -28.93 -53.35
CA VAL A 420 -11.83 -28.19 -54.52
C VAL A 420 -12.54 -28.70 -55.76
N ASN A 421 -13.01 -27.81 -56.62
CA ASN A 421 -13.71 -28.19 -57.84
C ASN A 421 -12.82 -28.00 -59.09
N ASP A 422 -13.14 -28.67 -60.20
CA ASP A 422 -12.34 -28.60 -61.42
C ASP A 422 -12.29 -27.18 -62.04
N LEU A 423 -13.31 -26.34 -61.80
CA LEU A 423 -13.33 -24.94 -62.25
C LEU A 423 -12.40 -24.03 -61.42
N GLU A 424 -11.90 -24.52 -60.29
CA GLU A 424 -10.93 -23.82 -59.44
C GLU A 424 -9.49 -24.21 -59.78
N ALA A 425 -9.27 -25.11 -60.74
CA ALA A 425 -7.93 -25.47 -61.20
C ALA A 425 -7.16 -24.25 -61.71
N GLY A 426 -5.92 -24.07 -61.23
CA GLY A 426 -5.07 -22.92 -61.51
C GLY A 426 -5.29 -21.72 -60.59
N LEU A 427 -6.29 -21.77 -59.70
CA LEU A 427 -6.52 -20.74 -58.68
C LEU A 427 -5.78 -21.05 -57.38
N PHE A 428 -5.77 -20.06 -56.49
CA PHE A 428 -5.27 -20.19 -55.13
C PHE A 428 -6.43 -20.02 -54.14
N GLY A 429 -6.30 -20.61 -52.97
CA GLY A 429 -7.20 -20.31 -51.87
C GLY A 429 -6.51 -20.23 -50.53
N THR A 430 -7.02 -19.37 -49.66
CA THR A 430 -6.43 -19.05 -48.36
C THR A 430 -7.48 -19.00 -47.25
N TRP A 431 -7.10 -19.48 -46.06
CA TRP A 431 -7.92 -19.32 -44.85
C TRP A 431 -7.67 -17.99 -44.16
N VAL A 432 -8.76 -17.35 -43.74
CA VAL A 432 -8.81 -16.28 -42.74
C VAL A 432 -9.52 -16.82 -41.51
N TRP A 433 -8.96 -16.61 -40.32
CA TRP A 433 -9.59 -17.02 -39.08
C TRP A 433 -9.81 -15.83 -38.16
N ILE A 434 -10.94 -15.79 -37.48
CA ILE A 434 -11.27 -14.72 -36.54
C ILE A 434 -11.80 -15.25 -35.21
N ILE A 435 -11.54 -14.50 -34.14
CA ILE A 435 -12.32 -14.55 -32.90
C ILE A 435 -12.92 -13.16 -32.75
N SER A 436 -14.19 -13.01 -33.12
CA SER A 436 -14.92 -11.76 -32.89
C SER A 436 -15.51 -11.76 -31.48
N ARG A 437 -15.31 -10.66 -30.76
CA ARG A 437 -15.80 -10.42 -29.40
C ARG A 437 -17.33 -10.42 -29.36
N ASP A 438 -17.97 -9.82 -30.36
CA ASP A 438 -19.43 -9.73 -30.44
C ASP A 438 -20.09 -11.07 -30.79
N SER A 439 -19.35 -11.97 -31.43
CA SER A 439 -19.82 -13.33 -31.72
C SER A 439 -19.73 -14.28 -30.50
N GLN A 440 -19.08 -13.89 -29.41
CA GLN A 440 -18.96 -14.73 -28.20
C GLN A 440 -20.19 -14.62 -27.30
N ASN A 441 -20.30 -15.54 -26.32
CA ASN A 441 -21.31 -15.40 -25.28
C ASN A 441 -21.01 -14.17 -24.42
N LYS A 442 -22.05 -13.59 -23.81
CA LYS A 442 -21.91 -12.38 -22.99
C LYS A 442 -20.86 -12.52 -21.88
N SER A 443 -20.79 -13.67 -21.21
CA SER A 443 -19.81 -13.93 -20.15
C SER A 443 -18.39 -14.06 -20.69
N ASP A 444 -18.19 -14.71 -21.84
CA ASP A 444 -16.87 -14.96 -22.42
C ASP A 444 -16.28 -13.67 -23.03
N ARG A 445 -17.10 -12.85 -23.69
CA ARG A 445 -16.65 -11.61 -24.35
C ARG A 445 -16.16 -10.53 -23.39
N GLU A 446 -16.54 -10.59 -22.12
CA GLU A 446 -16.05 -9.67 -21.09
C GLU A 446 -14.58 -9.90 -20.75
N PHE A 447 -14.03 -11.07 -21.07
CA PHE A 447 -12.62 -11.38 -20.89
C PHE A 447 -11.79 -11.05 -22.13
N LEU A 448 -12.38 -10.88 -23.30
CA LEU A 448 -11.64 -10.50 -24.51
C LEU A 448 -11.30 -9.01 -24.52
N LYS A 449 -10.01 -8.71 -24.67
CA LYS A 449 -9.53 -7.33 -24.83
C LYS A 449 -9.95 -6.74 -26.17
N ASP A 450 -9.64 -7.43 -27.26
CA ASP A 450 -10.00 -7.07 -28.63
C ASP A 450 -10.27 -8.33 -29.48
N ASP A 451 -10.86 -8.13 -30.65
CA ASP A 451 -10.99 -9.13 -31.71
C ASP A 451 -9.62 -9.71 -32.12
N VAL A 452 -9.62 -10.97 -32.54
CA VAL A 452 -8.44 -11.62 -33.13
C VAL A 452 -8.71 -11.87 -34.61
N VAL A 453 -7.70 -11.58 -35.44
CA VAL A 453 -7.68 -11.90 -36.86
C VAL A 453 -6.36 -12.59 -37.18
N GLN A 454 -6.43 -13.80 -37.73
CA GLN A 454 -5.36 -14.38 -38.51
C GLN A 454 -5.52 -13.89 -39.95
N LEU A 455 -4.50 -13.19 -40.43
CA LEU A 455 -4.55 -12.47 -41.69
C LEU A 455 -4.69 -13.38 -42.91
N PHE A 456 -5.36 -12.84 -43.93
CA PHE A 456 -5.46 -13.37 -45.28
C PHE A 456 -4.09 -13.43 -45.97
N GLY A 457 -3.92 -14.41 -46.86
CA GLY A 457 -2.76 -14.50 -47.77
C GLY A 457 -1.47 -14.97 -47.10
N SER A 458 -1.56 -15.55 -45.89
CA SER A 458 -0.41 -16.18 -45.23
C SER A 458 -0.02 -17.47 -45.96
N THR A 459 1.28 -17.75 -46.07
CA THR A 459 1.79 -18.98 -46.70
C THR A 459 1.26 -20.23 -46.01
N ASP A 460 1.19 -20.22 -44.67
CA ASP A 460 0.74 -21.37 -43.87
C ASP A 460 -0.72 -21.76 -44.13
N THR A 461 -1.52 -20.82 -44.65
CA THR A 461 -2.97 -21.01 -44.86
C THR A 461 -3.36 -21.08 -46.32
N THR A 462 -2.41 -20.99 -47.24
CA THR A 462 -2.66 -20.82 -48.68
C THR A 462 -2.27 -22.07 -49.48
N ALA A 463 -3.17 -22.54 -50.34
CA ALA A 463 -2.93 -23.64 -51.28
C ALA A 463 -3.16 -23.21 -52.72
N VAL A 464 -2.47 -23.86 -53.65
CA VAL A 464 -2.79 -23.87 -55.07
C VAL A 464 -3.73 -25.01 -55.40
N HIS A 465 -4.69 -24.77 -56.28
CA HIS A 465 -5.67 -25.75 -56.75
C HIS A 465 -5.26 -26.29 -58.13
N GLN A 466 -5.26 -27.61 -58.29
CA GLN A 466 -4.82 -28.30 -59.49
C GLN A 466 -5.97 -29.09 -60.13
N ALA A 467 -5.93 -29.20 -61.45
CA ALA A 467 -6.84 -30.07 -62.19
C ALA A 467 -6.61 -31.55 -61.83
N THR A 468 -7.65 -32.37 -62.00
CA THR A 468 -7.50 -33.82 -61.95
C THR A 468 -6.65 -34.29 -63.13
N VAL A 469 -5.42 -34.76 -62.90
CA VAL A 469 -4.63 -35.41 -63.95
C VAL A 469 -5.10 -36.86 -64.05
N SER A 470 -5.92 -37.16 -65.06
CA SER A 470 -6.23 -38.54 -65.44
C SER A 470 -4.98 -39.15 -66.07
N SER A 471 -4.41 -40.17 -65.40
CA SER A 471 -3.34 -41.01 -65.95
C SER A 471 -3.89 -42.10 -66.86
#